data_AF-A0A2E5ST00-F1
#
_entry.id   AF-A0A2E5ST00-F1
#
_cell.length_a   1.000
_cell.length_b   1.000
_cell.length_c   1.000
_cell.angle_alpha   90.00
_cell.angle_beta   90.00
_cell.angle_gamma   90.00
#
_symmetry.space_group_name_H-M   'P 1'
#
loop_
_entity.id
_entity.type
_entity.pdbx_description
1 polymer ?
#
loop_
_entity_poly.entity_id
_entity_poly.type
_entity_poly.pdbx_seq_one_letter_code
_entity_poly.pdbx_strand_id
1 'polypeptide(L)'
;MHACAIATAAEYVSGINVVQAIDMKKYRLIMSRIEVDYIRRPVGYCNVESGISSNQMMHIQKDLEADGVSKFNLVSSVIDSEK
;
A
#
# COMPACT_ATOMS: atom_id res chain seq x y z
N MET A 1 1.50 13.59 -14.58
CA MET A 1 2.02 12.23 -14.36
C MET A 1 1.19 11.21 -15.17
N HIS A 2 1.81 10.22 -15.80
CA HIS A 2 1.07 9.16 -16.53
C HIS A 2 0.31 8.25 -15.55
N ALA A 3 -0.83 7.68 -15.96
CA ALA A 3 -1.68 6.86 -15.08
C ALA A 3 -0.91 5.69 -14.43
N CYS A 4 -0.06 5.00 -15.20
CA CYS A 4 0.77 3.92 -14.66
C CYS A 4 1.79 4.42 -13.63
N ALA A 5 2.35 5.62 -13.80
CA ALA A 5 3.29 6.16 -12.82
C ALA A 5 2.62 6.48 -11.47
N ILE A 6 1.36 6.92 -11.50
CA ILE A 6 0.54 7.10 -10.28
C ILE A 6 0.33 5.75 -9.59
N ALA A 7 -0.09 4.73 -10.36
CA ALA A 7 -0.30 3.38 -9.83
C ALA A 7 0.98 2.77 -9.24
N THR A 8 2.12 2.90 -9.93
CA THR A 8 3.42 2.42 -9.43
C THR A 8 3.84 3.13 -8.15
N ALA A 9 3.65 4.45 -8.07
CA ALA A 9 4.00 5.19 -6.86
C ALA A 9 3.12 4.76 -5.66
N ALA A 10 1.81 4.62 -5.89
CA ALA A 10 0.85 4.10 -4.91
C ALA A 10 1.19 2.67 -4.46
N GLU A 11 1.44 1.76 -5.40
CA GLU A 11 1.86 0.38 -5.15
C GLU A 11 3.15 0.32 -4.33
N TYR A 12 4.16 1.08 -4.74
CA TYR A 12 5.47 1.07 -4.09
C TYR A 12 5.39 1.51 -2.62
N VAL A 13 4.71 2.63 -2.35
CA VAL A 13 4.59 3.17 -0.98
C VAL A 13 3.72 2.25 -0.10
N SER A 14 2.69 1.61 -0.66
CA SER A 14 1.94 0.59 0.08
C SER A 14 2.78 -0.66 0.37
N GLY A 15 3.54 -1.15 -0.62
CA GLY A 15 4.39 -2.33 -0.46
C GLY A 15 5.53 -2.13 0.55
N ILE A 16 6.21 -0.97 0.50
CA ILE A 16 7.33 -0.70 1.42
C ILE A 16 6.88 -0.61 2.87
N ASN A 17 5.68 -0.09 3.15
CA ASN A 17 5.10 -0.09 4.49
C ASN A 17 4.93 -1.51 5.05
N VAL A 18 4.51 -2.47 4.22
CA VAL A 18 4.38 -3.87 4.63
C VAL A 18 5.75 -4.48 4.89
N VAL A 19 6.71 -4.26 3.99
CA VAL A 19 8.08 -4.77 4.12
C VAL A 19 8.78 -4.24 5.36
N GLN A 20 8.47 -3.01 5.77
CA GLN A 20 9.00 -2.42 7.01
C GLN A 20 8.33 -2.97 8.28
N ALA A 21 7.06 -3.38 8.19
CA ALA A 21 6.29 -3.84 9.34
C ALA A 21 6.36 -5.36 9.57
N ILE A 22 6.69 -6.16 8.55
CA ILE A 22 6.64 -7.63 8.58
C ILE A 22 8.03 -8.22 8.27
N ASP A 23 8.42 -9.26 9.02
CA ASP A 23 9.67 -9.99 8.75
C ASP A 23 9.57 -10.82 7.46
N MET A 24 10.08 -10.24 6.38
CA MET A 24 10.12 -10.84 5.04
C MET A 24 11.02 -12.08 4.93
N LYS A 25 11.80 -12.43 5.97
CA LYS A 25 12.49 -13.73 6.00
C LYS A 25 11.54 -14.89 6.26
N LYS A 26 10.42 -14.62 6.95
CA LYS A 26 9.41 -15.62 7.31
C LYS A 26 8.27 -15.68 6.31
N TYR A 27 7.94 -14.54 5.70
CA TYR A 27 6.75 -14.41 4.86
C TYR A 27 7.07 -13.77 3.51
N ARG A 28 6.22 -14.08 2.50
CA ARG A 28 6.27 -13.46 1.18
C ARG A 28 5.07 -12.55 0.97
N LEU A 29 5.33 -11.32 0.53
CA LEU A 29 4.30 -10.37 0.12
C LEU A 29 3.87 -10.66 -1.32
N ILE A 30 2.56 -10.71 -1.54
CA ILE A 30 1.95 -10.91 -2.86
C ILE A 30 0.84 -9.87 -3.05
N MET A 31 0.97 -9.01 -4.04
CA MET A 31 -0.10 -8.10 -4.45
C MET A 31 -1.10 -8.87 -5.32
N SER A 32 -2.23 -9.27 -4.73
CA SER A 32 -3.26 -10.04 -5.44
C SER A 32 -4.19 -9.17 -6.32
N ARG A 33 -4.34 -7.90 -5.97
CA ARG A 33 -5.18 -6.93 -6.69
C ARG A 33 -4.69 -5.51 -6.41
N ILE A 34 -4.77 -4.65 -7.42
CA ILE A 34 -4.65 -3.20 -7.29
C ILE A 34 -5.87 -2.56 -7.98
N GLU A 35 -6.41 -1.52 -7.35
CA GLU A 35 -7.49 -0.70 -7.88
C GLU A 35 -7.11 0.76 -7.66
N VAL A 36 -7.24 1.59 -8.69
CA VAL A 36 -6.80 2.99 -8.67
C VAL A 36 -7.89 3.87 -9.25
N ASP A 37 -8.38 4.80 -8.43
CA ASP A 37 -9.34 5.81 -8.86
C ASP A 37 -8.61 7.07 -9.36
N TYR A 38 -8.67 7.30 -10.66
CA TYR A 38 -8.07 8.48 -11.30
C TYR A 38 -9.04 9.65 -11.31
N ILE A 39 -9.03 10.45 -10.23
CA ILE A 39 -10.00 11.55 -10.04
C ILE A 39 -9.74 12.73 -10.99
N ARG A 40 -8.48 13.15 -11.14
CA ARG A 40 -8.09 14.26 -12.02
C ARG A 40 -6.64 14.11 -12.52
N ARG A 41 -6.27 14.95 -13.49
CA ARG A 41 -4.88 15.05 -13.95
C ARG A 41 -4.02 15.76 -12.88
N PRO A 42 -2.89 15.18 -12.45
CA PRO A 42 -1.96 15.84 -11.54
C PRO A 42 -1.21 16.99 -12.19
N VAL A 43 -0.98 18.05 -11.42
CA VAL A 43 -0.21 19.26 -11.75
C VAL A 43 1.00 19.33 -10.82
N GLY A 44 2.18 19.58 -11.38
CA GLY A 44 3.43 19.61 -10.61
C GLY A 44 3.90 18.23 -10.13
N TYR A 45 4.54 18.20 -8.96
CA TYR A 45 5.01 16.96 -8.34
C TYR A 45 3.89 16.28 -7.55
N CYS A 46 4.02 14.97 -7.31
CA CYS A 46 3.05 14.22 -6.50
C CYS A 46 3.75 13.62 -5.28
N ASN A 47 3.04 13.68 -4.15
CA ASN A 47 3.36 12.96 -2.93
C ASN A 47 2.40 11.78 -2.78
N VAL A 48 2.91 10.69 -2.22
CA VAL A 48 2.14 9.48 -1.98
C VAL A 48 2.24 9.12 -0.51
N GLU A 49 1.08 8.86 0.10
CA GLU A 49 0.99 8.46 1.49
C GLU A 49 0.23 7.13 1.59
N SER A 50 0.72 6.25 2.47
CA SER A 50 0.06 5.02 2.86
C SER A 50 0.42 4.72 4.31
N GLY A 51 -0.38 3.91 5.00
CA GLY A 51 -0.10 3.51 6.36
C GLY A 51 -0.86 2.24 6.73
N ILE A 52 -0.33 1.52 7.71
CA ILE A 52 -1.01 0.38 8.32
C ILE A 52 -1.40 0.80 9.75
N SER A 53 -2.70 0.80 10.04
CA SER A 53 -3.16 1.14 11.39
C SER A 53 -2.81 0.04 12.40
N SER A 54 -2.71 0.39 13.69
CA SER A 54 -2.43 -0.58 14.76
C SER A 54 -3.46 -1.73 14.79
N ASN A 55 -4.73 -1.42 14.52
CA ASN A 55 -5.78 -2.43 14.46
C ASN A 55 -5.57 -3.39 13.28
N GLN A 56 -5.26 -2.88 12.09
CA GLN A 56 -4.93 -3.73 10.95
C GLN A 56 -3.71 -4.60 11.23
N MET A 57 -2.67 -4.04 11.86
CA MET A 57 -1.47 -4.80 12.21
C MET A 57 -1.75 -5.94 13.19
N MET A 58 -2.61 -5.70 14.18
CA MET A 58 -3.04 -6.73 15.12
C MET A 58 -3.78 -7.88 14.42
N HIS A 59 -4.67 -7.55 13.47
CA HIS A 59 -5.35 -8.57 12.67
C HIS A 59 -4.38 -9.36 11.79
N ILE A 60 -3.45 -8.68 11.12
CA ILE A 60 -2.43 -9.32 10.28
C ILE A 60 -1.60 -10.32 11.10
N GLN A 61 -1.12 -9.92 12.29
CA GLN A 61 -0.33 -10.79 13.15
C GLN A 61 -1.13 -12.01 13.60
N LYS A 62 -2.38 -11.81 14.02
CA LYS A 62 -3.27 -12.90 14.44
C LYS A 62 -3.47 -13.93 13.33
N ASP A 63 -3.75 -13.48 12.10
CA ASP A 63 -3.95 -14.36 10.95
C ASP A 63 -2.65 -15.11 10.58
N LEU A 64 -1.51 -14.41 10.59
CA LEU A 64 -0.21 -15.03 10.31
C LEU A 64 0.17 -16.10 11.34
N GLU A 65 -0.14 -15.88 12.62
CA GLU A 65 0.10 -16.86 13.68
C GLU A 65 -0.82 -18.08 13.59
N ALA A 66 -2.09 -17.87 13.24
CA ALA A 66 -3.09 -18.93 13.16
C ALA A 66 -2.97 -19.76 11.87
N ASP A 67 -2.87 -19.10 10.73
CA ASP A 67 -3.07 -19.69 9.41
C ASP A 67 -1.81 -19.62 8.52
N GLY A 68 -0.76 -18.91 8.95
CA GLY A 68 0.45 -18.70 8.15
C GLY A 68 0.24 -17.78 6.93
N VAL A 69 -0.94 -17.19 6.80
CA VAL A 69 -1.33 -16.30 5.70
C VAL A 69 -2.29 -15.24 6.22
N SER A 70 -2.15 -14.01 5.74
CA SER A 70 -3.14 -12.94 5.99
C SER A 70 -3.44 -12.21 4.69
N LYS A 71 -4.71 -11.83 4.52
CA LYS A 71 -5.18 -11.04 3.38
C LYS A 71 -5.80 -9.75 3.90
N PHE A 72 -5.23 -8.63 3.49
CA PHE A 72 -5.67 -7.30 3.90
C PHE A 72 -5.56 -6.31 2.75
N ASN A 73 -6.26 -5.18 2.88
CA ASN A 73 -6.19 -4.09 1.93
C ASN A 73 -5.35 -2.95 2.50
N LEU A 74 -4.53 -2.34 1.65
CA LEU A 74 -3.87 -1.07 1.93
C LEU A 74 -4.44 -0.01 1.01
N VAL A 75 -4.74 1.14 1.59
CA VAL A 75 -5.17 2.33 0.86
C VAL A 75 -4.01 3.31 0.84
N SER A 76 -3.75 3.88 -0.33
CA SER A 76 -2.79 4.96 -0.51
C SER A 76 -3.45 6.12 -1.24
N SER A 77 -2.97 7.32 -0.97
CA SER A 77 -3.45 8.55 -1.60
C SER A 77 -2.30 9.21 -2.34
N VAL A 78 -2.55 9.60 -3.59
CA VAL A 78 -1.61 10.39 -4.40
C VAL A 78 -2.16 11.81 -4.49
N ILE A 79 -1.39 12.76 -3.97
CA ILE A 79 -1.77 14.18 -3.90
C ILE A 79 -0.72 14.97 -4.66
N ASP A 80 -1.15 15.83 -5.57
CA ASP A 80 -0.23 16.71 -6.29
C ASP A 80 0.08 17.99 -5.51
N SER A 81 0.98 18.82 -6.03
CA SER A 81 1.44 20.02 -5.32
C SER A 81 0.37 21.12 -5.21
N GLU A 82 -0.67 21.06 -6.03
CA GLU A 82 -1.67 22.13 -6.16
C GLU A 82 -3.00 21.83 -5.44
N LYS A 83 -3.15 20.65 -4.83
CA LYS A 83 -4.31 20.17 -4.02
C LYS A 83 -5.69 20.40 -4.64
#